data_AF-A0A6S6ULI5-F1
#
_entry.id   AF-A0A6S6ULI5-F1
#
_cell.length_a   1.000
_cell.length_b   1.000
_cell.length_c   1.000
_cell.angle_alpha   90.00
_cell.angle_beta   90.00
_cell.angle_gamma   90.00
#
_symmetry.space_group_name_H-M   'P 1'
#
loop_
_entity.id
_entity.type
_entity.pdbx_description
1 polymer ?
#
loop_
_entity_poly.entity_id
_entity_poly.type
_entity_poly.pdbx_seq_one_letter_code
_entity_poly.pdbx_strand_id
1 'polypeptide(L)'
;MNYDEISETVQSILIQHFNIPVSAFSWEESLEKQQADFKILDYLIFLERLLQSKFKKDFFLLENISTAIHNPKDIVVLIMESFKNELEEK
;
A
#
# COMPACT_ATOMS: atom_id res chain seq x y z
N MET A 1 0.76 14.03 7.94
CA MET A 1 1.49 12.74 8.00
C MET A 1 2.71 12.86 7.12
N ASN A 2 3.86 12.37 7.56
CA ASN A 2 5.10 12.43 6.77
C ASN A 2 5.37 11.09 6.04
N TYR A 3 6.40 11.06 5.18
CA TYR A 3 6.76 9.89 4.39
C TYR A 3 7.12 8.69 5.28
N ASP A 4 7.88 8.92 6.36
CA ASP A 4 8.37 7.87 7.25
C ASP A 4 7.22 7.17 7.98
N GLU A 5 6.27 7.94 8.54
CA GLU A 5 5.08 7.42 9.23
C GLU A 5 4.21 6.54 8.32
N ILE A 6 4.00 6.98 7.07
CA ILE A 6 3.22 6.23 6.08
C ILE A 6 3.98 4.96 5.69
N SER A 7 5.28 5.06 5.43
CA SER A 7 6.12 3.93 5.05
C SER A 7 6.17 2.85 6.13
N GLU A 8 6.42 3.23 7.39
CA GLU A 8 6.40 2.30 8.53
C GLU A 8 5.05 1.58 8.66
N THR A 9 3.96 2.33 8.48
CA THR A 9 2.60 1.79 8.56
C THR A 9 2.31 0.81 7.42
N VAL A 10 2.66 1.16 6.19
CA VAL A 10 2.50 0.31 4.99
C VAL A 10 3.31 -0.98 5.16
N GLN A 11 4.57 -0.87 5.56
CA GLN A 11 5.44 -2.02 5.80
C GLN A 11 4.85 -2.93 6.88
N SER A 12 4.42 -2.37 8.01
CA SER A 12 3.80 -3.14 9.10
C SER A 12 2.57 -3.90 8.63
N ILE A 13 1.69 -3.26 7.85
CA ILE A 13 0.48 -3.90 7.33
C ILE A 13 0.83 -5.07 6.40
N LEU A 14 1.75 -4.86 5.47
CA LEU A 14 2.20 -5.89 4.53
C LEU A 14 2.79 -7.10 5.26
N ILE A 15 3.67 -6.87 6.24
CA ILE A 15 4.30 -7.94 7.01
C ILE A 15 3.27 -8.70 7.86
N GLN A 16 2.40 -7.98 8.57
CA GLN A 16 1.48 -8.59 9.55
C GLN A 16 0.28 -9.30 8.91
N HIS A 17 -0.24 -8.78 7.80
CA HIS A 17 -1.48 -9.28 7.22
C HIS A 17 -1.29 -10.14 5.96
N PHE A 18 -0.14 -10.05 5.29
CA PHE A 18 0.11 -10.74 4.01
C PHE A 18 1.21 -11.79 4.09
N ASN A 19 1.58 -12.21 5.31
CA ASN A 19 2.56 -13.27 5.55
C ASN A 19 3.90 -13.03 4.82
N ILE A 20 4.34 -11.77 4.74
CA ILE A 20 5.63 -11.39 4.18
C ILE A 20 6.65 -11.39 5.33
N PRO A 21 7.66 -12.29 5.33
CA PRO A 21 8.69 -12.27 6.35
C PRO A 21 9.44 -10.93 6.37
N VAL A 22 9.76 -10.41 7.56
CA VAL A 22 10.52 -9.15 7.70
C VAL A 22 11.82 -9.19 6.89
N SER A 23 12.50 -10.35 6.84
CA SER A 23 13.75 -10.55 6.10
C SER A 23 13.57 -10.63 4.57
N ALA A 24 12.35 -10.84 4.09
CA ALA A 24 12.02 -10.98 2.66
C ALA A 24 11.30 -9.74 2.11
N PHE A 25 10.87 -8.82 2.98
CA PHE A 25 10.25 -7.58 2.58
C PHE A 25 11.22 -6.73 1.75
N SER A 26 10.74 -6.19 0.63
CA SER A 26 11.51 -5.33 -0.27
C SER A 26 10.70 -4.12 -0.71
N TRP A 27 11.31 -2.94 -0.66
CA TRP A 27 10.70 -1.73 -1.18
C TRP A 27 10.76 -1.63 -2.71
N GLU A 28 11.59 -2.45 -3.37
CA GLU A 28 11.81 -2.35 -4.83
C GLU A 28 11.08 -3.43 -5.62
N GLU A 29 10.65 -4.51 -4.97
CA GLU A 29 9.97 -5.61 -5.64
C GLU A 29 8.47 -5.39 -5.73
N SER A 30 7.88 -5.87 -6.82
CA SER A 30 6.43 -5.78 -6.99
C SER A 30 5.70 -6.59 -5.92
N LEU A 31 4.48 -6.18 -5.59
CA LEU A 31 3.66 -6.83 -4.55
C LEU A 31 3.49 -8.33 -4.82
N GLU A 32 3.25 -8.71 -6.08
CA GLU A 32 3.10 -10.11 -6.48
C GLU A 32 4.38 -10.93 -6.31
N LYS A 33 5.57 -10.33 -6.50
CA LYS A 33 6.84 -11.02 -6.28
C LYS A 33 7.11 -11.28 -4.81
N GLN A 34 6.75 -10.32 -3.95
CA GLN A 34 6.91 -10.45 -2.50
C GLN A 34 5.89 -11.41 -1.89
N GLN A 35 4.67 -11.43 -2.43
CA GLN A 35 3.62 -12.33 -2.03
C GLN A 35 2.74 -12.70 -3.25
N ALA A 36 2.85 -13.95 -3.69
CA ALA A 36 2.20 -14.44 -4.90
C ALA A 36 0.66 -14.35 -4.86
N ASP A 37 0.06 -14.31 -3.68
CA ASP A 37 -1.39 -14.18 -3.53
C ASP A 37 -1.93 -12.82 -3.99
N PHE A 38 -1.08 -11.80 -4.15
CA PHE A 38 -1.48 -10.52 -4.76
C PHE A 38 -1.89 -10.62 -6.23
N LYS A 39 -1.73 -11.79 -6.87
CA LYS A 39 -2.39 -12.11 -8.16
C LYS A 39 -3.92 -12.23 -8.03
N ILE A 40 -4.42 -12.45 -6.81
CA ILE A 40 -5.84 -12.57 -6.49
C ILE A 40 -6.35 -11.19 -6.12
N LEU A 41 -7.35 -10.69 -6.85
CA LEU A 41 -7.88 -9.33 -6.67
C LEU A 41 -8.33 -9.04 -5.23
N ASP A 42 -8.91 -10.03 -4.56
CA ASP A 42 -9.38 -9.91 -3.17
C ASP A 42 -8.27 -9.51 -2.20
N TYR A 43 -7.01 -9.87 -2.47
CA TYR A 43 -5.87 -9.45 -1.63
C TYR A 43 -5.57 -7.96 -1.78
N LEU A 44 -5.67 -7.43 -3.00
CA LEU A 44 -5.51 -5.98 -3.24
C LEU A 44 -6.68 -5.19 -2.63
N ILE A 45 -7.91 -5.70 -2.75
CA ILE A 45 -9.10 -5.13 -2.08
C ILE A 45 -8.91 -5.12 -0.57
N PHE A 46 -8.42 -6.22 0.00
CA PHE A 46 -8.21 -6.33 1.43
C PHE A 46 -7.13 -5.35 1.91
N LEU A 47 -6.02 -5.22 1.16
CA LEU A 47 -4.96 -4.27 1.46
C LEU A 47 -5.48 -2.82 1.44
N GLU A 48 -6.25 -2.45 0.42
CA GLU A 48 -6.87 -1.14 0.31
C GLU A 48 -7.72 -0.83 1.55
N ARG A 49 -8.62 -1.73 1.94
CA ARG A 49 -9.48 -1.55 3.12
C ARG A 49 -8.68 -1.39 4.42
N LEU A 50 -7.61 -2.18 4.61
CA LEU A 50 -6.75 -2.09 5.78
C LEU A 50 -6.08 -0.72 5.87
N LEU A 51 -5.52 -0.25 4.76
CA LEU A 51 -4.84 1.03 4.72
C LEU A 51 -5.85 2.17 4.89
N GLN A 52 -7.01 2.15 4.20
CA GLN A 52 -8.05 3.16 4.35
C GLN A 52 -8.54 3.26 5.80
N SER A 53 -8.77 2.12 6.44
CA SER A 53 -9.16 2.07 7.86
C SER A 53 -8.07 2.67 8.76
N LYS A 54 -6.80 2.36 8.48
CA LYS A 54 -5.66 2.84 9.26
C LYS A 54 -5.43 4.33 9.12
N PHE A 55 -5.52 4.86 7.91
CA PHE A 55 -5.28 6.28 7.59
C PHE A 55 -6.54 7.14 7.70
N LYS A 56 -7.72 6.52 7.88
CA LYS A 56 -9.05 7.17 7.89
C LYS A 56 -9.24 8.04 6.65
N LYS A 57 -8.88 7.47 5.49
CA LYS A 57 -8.81 8.20 4.23
C LYS A 57 -9.15 7.30 3.05
N ASP A 58 -9.82 7.88 2.07
CA ASP A 58 -10.13 7.20 0.82
C ASP A 58 -8.98 7.37 -0.18
N PHE A 59 -8.55 6.24 -0.73
CA PHE A 59 -7.67 6.12 -1.90
C PHE A 59 -7.96 4.77 -2.54
N PHE A 60 -7.81 4.69 -3.86
CA PHE A 60 -8.21 3.52 -4.64
C PHE A 60 -6.98 2.82 -5.19
N LEU A 61 -6.50 1.79 -4.47
CA LEU A 61 -5.39 0.97 -4.95
C LEU A 61 -5.78 0.24 -6.24
N LEU A 62 -7.00 -0.29 -6.31
CA LEU A 62 -7.47 -1.05 -7.47
C LEU A 62 -7.38 -0.27 -8.79
N GLU A 63 -7.61 1.05 -8.73
CA GLU A 63 -7.63 1.91 -9.90
C GLU A 63 -6.23 2.41 -10.29
N ASN A 64 -5.30 2.45 -9.33
CA ASN A 64 -4.00 3.11 -9.48
C ASN A 64 -2.81 2.13 -9.42
N ILE A 65 -3.02 0.88 -8.99
CA ILE A 65 -1.96 -0.09 -8.73
C ILE A 65 -2.26 -1.42 -9.41
N SER A 66 -1.31 -1.86 -10.24
CA SER A 66 -1.13 -3.24 -10.67
C SER A 66 -0.10 -3.96 -9.79
N THR A 67 -0.49 -5.05 -9.13
CA THR A 67 0.35 -5.83 -8.18
C THR A 67 1.55 -6.51 -8.85
N ALA A 68 1.48 -6.74 -10.16
CA ALA A 68 2.59 -7.31 -10.94
C ALA A 68 3.71 -6.28 -11.22
N ILE A 69 3.37 -4.99 -11.23
CA ILE A 69 4.28 -3.89 -11.65
C ILE A 69 4.73 -3.07 -10.45
N HIS A 70 3.77 -2.66 -9.61
CA HIS A 70 4.00 -1.72 -8.54
C HIS A 70 4.48 -2.40 -7.27
N ASN A 71 5.26 -1.64 -6.50
CA ASN A 71 5.91 -2.03 -5.27
C ASN A 71 5.32 -1.25 -4.07
N PRO A 72 5.76 -1.52 -2.83
CA PRO A 72 5.25 -0.82 -1.66
C PRO A 72 5.51 0.69 -1.65
N LYS A 73 6.53 1.21 -2.34
CA LYS A 73 6.74 2.67 -2.44
C LYS A 73 5.64 3.34 -3.23
N ASP A 74 5.14 2.69 -4.29
CA ASP A 74 4.05 3.24 -5.10
C ASP A 74 2.77 3.41 -4.25
N ILE A 75 2.51 2.47 -3.33
CA ILE A 75 1.42 2.59 -2.33
C ILE A 75 1.64 3.82 -1.44
N VAL A 76 2.86 4.00 -0.92
CA VAL A 76 3.18 5.15 -0.06
C VAL A 76 2.95 6.47 -0.80
N VAL A 77 3.42 6.56 -2.05
CA VAL A 77 3.24 7.75 -2.89
C VAL A 77 1.76 8.05 -3.11
N LEU A 78 0.96 7.04 -3.48
CA LEU A 78 -0.48 7.19 -3.69
C LEU A 78 -1.19 7.69 -2.42
N ILE A 79 -0.84 7.14 -1.26
CA ILE A 79 -1.39 7.59 0.03
C ILE A 79 -0.97 9.05 0.30
N MET A 80 0.29 9.40 0.09
CA MET A 80 0.76 10.77 0.25
C MET A 80 0.04 11.77 -0.66
N GLU A 81 -0.20 11.42 -1.90
CA GLU A 81 -0.93 12.24 -2.86
C GLU A 81 -2.37 12.48 -2.39
N SER A 82 -3.03 11.45 -1.84
CA SER A 82 -4.35 11.62 -1.24
C SER A 82 -4.34 12.69 -0.14
N PHE A 83 -3.28 12.76 0.68
CA PHE A 83 -3.13 13.79 1.72
C PHE A 83 -2.85 15.19 1.18
N LYS A 84 -2.28 15.31 -0.03
CA LYS A 84 -2.02 16.61 -0.65
C LYS A 84 -3.25 17.19 -1.34
N ASN A 85 -4.01 16.36 -2.06
CA ASN A 85 -5.12 16.83 -2.90
C ASN A 85 -6.25 17.51 -2.08
N GLU A 86 -6.43 17.14 -0.81
CA GLU A 86 -7.37 17.83 0.11
C GLU A 86 -7.01 19.28 0.45
N LEU A 87 -5.76 19.70 0.19
CA LEU A 87 -5.32 21.08 0.41
C LEU A 87 -5.61 21.98 -0.80
N GLU A 88 -5.85 21.40 -1.98
CA GLU A 88 -6.12 22.14 -3.21
C GLU A 88 -7.62 22.29 -3.50
N GLU A 89 -8.47 21.44 -2.88
CA GLU A 89 -9.94 21.51 -2.98
C GLU A 89 -10.59 22.41 -1.92
N LYS A 90 -9.80 23.17 -1.13
CA LYS A 90 -10.26 24.14 -0.11
C LYS A 90 -9.84 25.56 -0.45
#